data_AF-A0A1B1E7M0-F1
#
_entry.id   AF-A0A1B1E7M0-F1
#
_cell.length_a   1.000
_cell.length_b   1.000
_cell.length_c   1.000
_cell.angle_alpha   90.00
_cell.angle_beta   90.00
_cell.angle_gamma   90.00
#
_symmetry.space_group_name_H-M   'P 1'
#
loop_
_entity.id
_entity.type
_entity.pdbx_description
1 polymer ?
#
loop_
_entity_poly.entity_id
_entity_poly.type
_entity_poly.pdbx_seq_one_letter_code
_entity_poly.pdbx_strand_id
1 'polypeptide(L)'
;MEYVFYAGRAYKCIRASILQKQLLREMEEWIEEMHKELEKGDRSIAETGCGITNGGKKKLGKGDKEWCEFILGYLWKIKEKTRDQPGDSIVNVKMKAYVRCAVMKVWFLVYRDMYCKAQEVIERAFAAMEELCQLFSHGTGCNECKYGTIPVVFVGSVNIYNLILKKVKEKSAMLNKMYSWVPKNVCNKDKGKNTAPVVAHPHPQLQSATSAAHGMTLTTPDANTEFTGMFGRWLQGKKSQGKVKYISSIILNENIIFQQKIRIKYGRI
;
A
#
# COMPACT_ATOMS: atom_id res chain seq x y z
N MET A 1 41.19 20.26 14.49
CA MET A 1 40.30 19.95 13.34
C MET A 1 39.25 18.86 13.62
N GLU A 2 39.37 18.05 14.68
CA GLU A 2 38.39 16.98 14.96
C GLU A 2 37.00 17.49 15.40
N TYR A 3 36.92 18.61 16.13
CA TYR A 3 35.64 19.17 16.60
C TYR A 3 34.63 19.52 15.49
N VAL A 4 35.11 19.97 14.33
CA VAL A 4 34.26 20.31 13.17
C VAL A 4 33.59 19.05 12.60
N PHE A 5 34.27 17.90 12.67
CA PHE A 5 33.79 16.62 12.14
C PHE A 5 32.70 15.98 13.01
N TYR A 6 32.68 16.26 14.31
CA TYR A 6 31.65 15.78 15.23
C TYR A 6 30.36 16.59 15.11
N ALA A 7 30.45 17.92 15.04
CA ALA A 7 29.29 18.80 14.88
C ALA A 7 28.50 18.50 13.60
N GLY A 8 29.19 18.25 12.48
CA GLY A 8 28.55 17.90 11.20
C GLY A 8 27.78 16.58 11.24
N ARG A 9 28.24 15.58 12.00
CA ARG A 9 27.56 14.28 12.14
C ARG A 9 26.31 14.37 13.02
N ALA A 10 26.39 15.06 14.16
CA ALA A 10 25.25 15.25 15.05
C ALA A 10 24.09 15.98 14.34
N TYR A 11 24.41 17.03 13.57
CA TYR A 11 23.41 17.80 12.83
C TYR A 11 22.64 16.96 11.79
N LYS A 12 23.34 16.08 11.07
CA LYS A 12 22.73 15.16 10.08
C LYS A 12 21.71 14.22 10.74
N CYS A 13 22.05 13.65 11.89
CA CYS A 13 21.16 12.75 12.63
C CYS A 13 19.88 13.46 13.12
N ILE A 14 20.02 14.67 13.67
CA ILE A 14 18.87 15.46 14.13
C ILE A 14 17.92 15.77 12.97
N ARG A 15 18.45 16.23 11.83
CA ARG A 15 17.62 16.56 10.65
C ARG A 15 16.89 15.34 10.10
N ALA A 16 17.56 14.19 10.00
CA ALA A 16 16.93 12.95 9.54
C ALA A 16 15.79 12.52 10.47
N SER A 17 15.97 12.61 11.79
CA SER A 17 14.94 12.31 12.78
C SER A 17 13.70 13.21 12.64
N ILE A 18 13.90 14.52 12.42
CA ILE A 18 12.80 15.48 12.21
C ILE A 18 11.99 15.12 10.96
N LEU A 19 12.66 14.82 9.84
CA LEU A 19 12.00 14.47 8.58
C LEU A 19 11.26 13.13 8.66
N GLN A 20 11.82 12.15 9.38
CA GLN A 20 11.14 10.87 9.66
C GLN A 20 9.86 11.09 10.47
N LYS A 21 9.93 11.89 11.54
CA LYS A 21 8.75 12.24 12.34
C LYS A 21 7.68 12.97 11.51
N GLN A 22 8.10 13.86 10.62
CA GLN A 22 7.18 14.56 9.72
C GLN A 22 6.50 13.59 8.75
N LEU A 23 7.25 12.68 8.11
CA LEU A 23 6.65 11.70 7.22
C LEU A 23 5.66 10.80 7.96
N LEU A 24 6.04 10.31 9.15
CA LEU A 24 5.14 9.47 9.96
C LEU A 24 3.84 10.20 10.30
N ARG A 25 3.90 11.50 10.62
CA ARG A 25 2.71 12.31 10.84
C ARG A 25 1.86 12.44 9.57
N GLU A 26 2.46 12.72 8.42
CA GLU A 26 1.74 12.81 7.14
C GLU A 26 1.09 11.46 6.79
N MET A 27 1.75 10.33 7.07
CA MET A 27 1.16 9.00 6.89
C MET A 27 -0.04 8.77 7.82
N GLU A 28 0.06 9.15 9.09
CA GLU A 28 -1.07 9.06 10.02
C GLU A 28 -2.25 9.91 9.55
N GLU A 29 -1.99 11.14 9.07
CA GLU A 29 -3.01 12.01 8.50
C GLU A 29 -3.69 11.39 7.28
N TRP A 30 -2.93 10.77 6.37
CA TRP A 30 -3.51 10.07 5.22
C TRP A 30 -4.35 8.87 5.64
N ILE A 31 -3.90 8.09 6.62
CA ILE A 31 -4.66 6.96 7.17
C ILE A 31 -5.98 7.45 7.78
N GLU A 32 -5.97 8.55 8.51
CA GLU A 32 -7.16 9.18 9.08
C GLU A 32 -8.11 9.73 8.01
N GLU A 33 -7.57 10.42 7.00
CA GLU A 33 -8.33 10.89 5.84
C GLU A 33 -9.05 9.73 5.15
N MET A 34 -8.34 8.63 4.93
CA MET A 34 -8.88 7.43 4.31
C MET A 34 -10.03 6.82 5.10
N HIS A 35 -9.92 6.72 6.43
CA HIS A 35 -11.01 6.23 7.27
C HIS A 35 -12.26 7.12 7.13
N LYS A 36 -12.10 8.45 7.07
CA LYS A 36 -13.21 9.39 6.83
C LYS A 36 -13.83 9.23 5.44
N GLU A 37 -13.01 8.99 4.42
CA GLU A 37 -13.48 8.78 3.03
C GLU A 37 -14.31 7.50 2.88
N LEU A 38 -13.98 6.48 3.67
CA LEU A 38 -14.69 5.21 3.71
C LEU A 38 -16.08 5.32 4.33
N GLU A 39 -16.28 6.21 5.30
CA GLU A 39 -17.59 6.46 5.90
C GLU A 39 -18.57 7.07 4.89
N LYS A 40 -18.07 7.83 3.92
CA LYS A 40 -18.83 8.55 2.88
C LYS A 40 -18.98 7.73 1.57
N GLY A 41 -19.08 6.41 1.66
CA GLY A 41 -19.06 5.51 0.50
C GLY A 41 -20.08 5.87 -0.59
N ASP A 42 -19.61 6.08 -1.83
CA ASP A 42 -20.45 6.08 -3.03
C ASP A 42 -20.45 4.64 -3.57
N ARG A 43 -21.65 4.04 -3.69
CA ARG A 43 -21.84 2.62 -4.04
C ARG A 43 -22.13 2.41 -5.52
N SER A 44 -22.41 3.46 -6.26
CA SER A 44 -22.98 3.38 -7.62
C SER A 44 -22.13 2.58 -8.62
N ILE A 45 -20.82 2.88 -8.69
CA ILE A 45 -19.88 2.17 -9.59
C ILE A 45 -19.69 0.71 -9.15
N ALA A 46 -19.79 0.46 -7.86
CA ALA A 46 -19.43 -0.83 -7.29
C ALA A 46 -20.54 -1.89 -7.48
N GLU A 47 -21.81 -1.45 -7.47
CA GLU A 47 -22.98 -2.33 -7.67
C GLU A 47 -22.92 -3.10 -8.99
N THR A 48 -22.45 -2.43 -10.04
CA THR A 48 -22.31 -3.03 -11.37
C THR A 48 -21.14 -4.00 -11.39
N GLY A 49 -19.94 -3.58 -10.96
CA GLY A 49 -18.74 -4.42 -11.04
C GLY A 49 -18.84 -5.72 -10.23
N CYS A 50 -19.45 -5.69 -9.04
CA CYS A 50 -19.62 -6.88 -8.19
C CYS A 50 -20.86 -7.72 -8.53
N GLY A 51 -21.73 -7.22 -9.42
CA GLY A 51 -22.89 -7.94 -9.93
C GLY A 51 -22.58 -8.84 -11.14
N ILE A 52 -21.49 -8.55 -11.87
CA ILE A 52 -21.14 -9.26 -13.10
C ILE A 52 -20.53 -10.64 -12.77
N THR A 53 -21.19 -11.70 -13.22
CA THR A 53 -20.67 -13.06 -13.14
C THR A 53 -19.97 -13.43 -14.44
N ASN A 54 -18.79 -12.87 -14.69
CA ASN A 54 -17.99 -13.27 -15.84
C ASN A 54 -17.54 -14.74 -15.67
N GLY A 55 -17.90 -15.59 -16.63
CA GLY A 55 -17.44 -16.99 -16.70
C GLY A 55 -18.17 -18.00 -15.80
N GLY A 56 -19.48 -17.83 -15.55
CA GLY A 56 -20.28 -18.86 -14.87
C GLY A 56 -20.01 -19.02 -13.38
N LYS A 57 -19.26 -18.09 -12.77
CA LYS A 57 -19.07 -18.07 -11.31
C LYS A 57 -20.41 -17.86 -10.60
N LYS A 58 -20.63 -18.61 -9.53
CA LYS A 58 -21.84 -18.52 -8.69
C LYS A 58 -22.08 -17.06 -8.26
N LYS A 59 -23.35 -16.61 -8.30
CA LYS A 59 -23.73 -15.29 -7.78
C LYS A 59 -23.33 -15.14 -6.31
N LEU A 60 -22.72 -14.01 -5.94
CA LEU A 60 -22.41 -13.71 -4.55
C LEU A 60 -23.70 -13.66 -3.72
N GLY A 61 -23.65 -14.15 -2.48
CA GLY A 61 -24.72 -13.91 -1.52
C GLY A 61 -24.86 -12.41 -1.24
N LYS A 62 -26.01 -11.97 -0.68
CA LYS A 62 -26.26 -10.55 -0.41
C LYS A 62 -25.14 -9.88 0.39
N GLY A 63 -24.71 -10.49 1.49
CA GLY A 63 -23.62 -9.96 2.32
C GLY A 63 -22.27 -9.94 1.58
N ASP A 64 -21.95 -11.01 0.83
CA ASP A 64 -20.72 -11.06 0.04
C ASP A 64 -20.69 -9.99 -1.05
N LYS A 65 -21.85 -9.73 -1.67
CA LYS A 65 -22.02 -8.70 -2.70
C LYS A 65 -21.81 -7.30 -2.11
N GLU A 66 -22.47 -6.98 -0.99
CA GLU A 66 -22.28 -5.68 -0.30
C GLU A 66 -20.82 -5.44 0.09
N TRP A 67 -20.12 -6.50 0.49
CA TRP A 67 -18.70 -6.44 0.79
C TRP A 67 -17.83 -6.24 -0.44
N CYS A 68 -18.09 -6.96 -1.52
CA CYS A 68 -17.42 -6.75 -2.80
C CYS A 68 -17.59 -5.30 -3.25
N GLU A 69 -18.81 -4.77 -3.20
CA GLU A 69 -19.13 -3.39 -3.59
C GLU A 69 -18.36 -2.39 -2.73
N PHE A 70 -18.32 -2.62 -1.43
CA PHE A 70 -17.56 -1.77 -0.52
C PHE A 70 -16.06 -1.75 -0.86
N ILE A 71 -15.46 -2.93 -1.11
CA ILE A 71 -14.04 -3.05 -1.48
C ILE A 71 -13.77 -2.35 -2.81
N LEU A 72 -14.59 -2.64 -3.82
CA LEU A 72 -14.46 -2.11 -5.18
C LEU A 72 -14.61 -0.58 -5.20
N GLY A 73 -15.63 -0.04 -4.53
CA GLY A 73 -15.83 1.41 -4.43
C GLY A 73 -14.63 2.10 -3.78
N TYR A 74 -13.97 1.45 -2.83
CA TYR A 74 -12.78 2.00 -2.22
C TYR A 74 -11.52 1.89 -3.08
N LEU A 75 -11.30 0.77 -3.78
CA LEU A 75 -10.24 0.65 -4.79
C LEU A 75 -10.39 1.73 -5.86
N TRP A 76 -11.63 1.99 -6.29
CA TRP A 76 -11.94 3.03 -7.25
C TRP A 76 -11.60 4.43 -6.73
N LYS A 77 -12.00 4.77 -5.49
CA LYS A 77 -11.65 6.05 -4.86
C LYS A 77 -10.13 6.26 -4.74
N ILE A 78 -9.38 5.20 -4.41
CA ILE A 78 -7.91 5.26 -4.39
C ILE A 78 -7.41 5.66 -5.78
N LYS A 79 -7.87 4.98 -6.84
CA LYS A 79 -7.52 5.31 -8.22
C LYS A 79 -7.84 6.76 -8.57
N GLU A 80 -9.05 7.23 -8.30
CA GLU A 80 -9.46 8.61 -8.58
C GLU A 80 -8.60 9.64 -7.86
N LYS A 81 -8.31 9.41 -6.58
CA LYS A 81 -7.50 10.31 -5.77
C LYS A 81 -6.01 10.24 -6.07
N THR A 82 -5.56 9.25 -6.83
CA THR A 82 -4.19 9.18 -7.35
C THR A 82 -4.02 9.87 -8.70
N ARG A 83 -5.11 10.35 -9.31
CA ARG A 83 -5.00 11.27 -10.46
C ARG A 83 -4.44 12.60 -9.97
N ASP A 84 -3.66 13.26 -10.82
CA ASP A 84 -2.92 14.47 -10.49
C ASP A 84 -3.84 15.52 -9.87
N GLN A 85 -3.65 15.80 -8.58
CA GLN A 85 -4.27 16.96 -7.94
C GLN A 85 -3.41 18.18 -8.24
N PRO A 86 -3.99 19.30 -8.71
CA PRO A 86 -3.24 20.52 -8.96
C PRO A 86 -2.44 20.93 -7.71
N GLY A 87 -1.12 21.08 -7.87
CA GLY A 87 -0.23 21.53 -6.79
C GLY A 87 0.38 20.42 -5.92
N ASP A 88 -0.06 19.16 -6.06
CA ASP A 88 0.58 18.04 -5.38
C ASP A 88 1.81 17.56 -6.16
N SER A 89 2.93 17.35 -5.46
CA SER A 89 4.11 16.76 -6.12
C SER A 89 3.82 15.30 -6.49
N ILE A 90 4.28 14.85 -7.66
CA ILE A 90 4.15 13.44 -8.11
C ILE A 90 4.59 12.45 -7.02
N VAL A 91 5.63 12.81 -6.27
CA VAL A 91 6.13 11.97 -5.18
C VAL A 91 5.14 11.86 -4.02
N ASN A 92 4.47 12.97 -3.66
CA ASN A 92 3.43 12.98 -2.64
C ASN A 92 2.25 12.10 -3.06
N VAL A 93 1.81 12.23 -4.31
CA VAL A 93 0.74 11.40 -4.89
C VAL A 93 1.09 9.91 -4.80
N LYS A 94 2.30 9.53 -5.22
CA LYS A 94 2.77 8.13 -5.15
C LYS A 94 2.88 7.61 -3.72
N MET A 95 3.40 8.42 -2.79
CA MET A 95 3.51 8.02 -1.38
C MET A 95 2.13 7.84 -0.75
N LYS A 96 1.20 8.76 -1.02
CA LYS A 96 -0.19 8.66 -0.57
C LYS A 96 -0.89 7.44 -1.16
N ALA A 97 -0.67 7.14 -2.45
CA ALA A 97 -1.14 5.92 -3.10
C ALA A 97 -0.62 4.65 -2.42
N TYR A 98 0.68 4.63 -2.10
CA TYR A 98 1.32 3.52 -1.42
C TYR A 98 0.71 3.27 -0.04
N VAL A 99 0.59 4.32 0.80
CA VAL A 99 -0.04 4.22 2.12
C VAL A 99 -1.48 3.77 1.99
N ARG A 100 -2.19 4.29 0.99
CA ARG A 100 -3.57 3.90 0.67
C ARG A 100 -3.71 2.40 0.44
N CYS A 101 -2.85 1.88 -0.42
CA CYS A 101 -2.81 0.47 -0.73
C CYS A 101 -2.41 -0.39 0.47
N ALA A 102 -1.44 0.07 1.27
CA ALA A 102 -0.98 -0.66 2.45
C ALA A 102 -2.09 -0.81 3.51
N VAL A 103 -2.85 0.25 3.81
CA VAL A 103 -4.02 0.17 4.71
C VAL A 103 -5.04 -0.82 4.18
N MET A 104 -5.37 -0.73 2.89
CA MET A 104 -6.33 -1.64 2.25
C MET A 104 -5.90 -3.11 2.38
N LYS A 105 -4.61 -3.40 2.16
CA LYS A 105 -4.08 -4.76 2.35
C LYS A 105 -4.17 -5.22 3.81
N VAL A 106 -3.85 -4.35 4.78
CA VAL A 106 -4.01 -4.67 6.21
C VAL A 106 -5.47 -4.97 6.53
N TRP A 107 -6.40 -4.20 5.97
CA TRP A 107 -7.83 -4.42 6.09
C TRP A 107 -8.26 -5.79 5.57
N PHE A 108 -7.76 -6.19 4.40
CA PHE A 108 -8.05 -7.52 3.85
C PHE A 108 -7.50 -8.65 4.69
N LEU A 109 -6.31 -8.49 5.28
CA LEU A 109 -5.76 -9.48 6.21
C LEU A 109 -6.70 -9.66 7.41
N VAL A 110 -7.13 -8.55 8.02
CA VAL A 110 -8.09 -8.58 9.12
C VAL A 110 -9.43 -9.19 8.68
N TYR A 111 -9.94 -8.83 7.51
CA TYR A 111 -11.18 -9.38 6.95
C TYR A 111 -11.11 -10.90 6.73
N ARG A 112 -9.98 -11.40 6.21
CA ARG A 112 -9.74 -12.83 6.00
C ARG A 112 -9.70 -13.63 7.29
N ASP A 113 -9.11 -13.07 8.34
CA ASP A 113 -9.04 -13.75 9.64
C ASP A 113 -10.42 -13.93 10.28
N MET A 114 -11.41 -13.15 9.84
CA MET A 114 -12.74 -13.06 10.42
C MET A 114 -13.80 -13.78 9.58
N TYR A 115 -13.63 -13.81 8.25
CA TYR A 115 -14.64 -14.32 7.33
C TYR A 115 -14.07 -15.32 6.32
N CYS A 116 -14.64 -16.52 6.30
CA CYS A 116 -14.08 -17.64 5.53
C CYS A 116 -14.17 -17.48 4.02
N LYS A 117 -15.14 -16.70 3.53
CA LYS A 117 -15.25 -16.40 2.09
C LYS A 117 -14.63 -15.06 1.73
N ALA A 118 -13.93 -14.40 2.67
CA ALA A 118 -13.29 -13.11 2.42
C ALA A 118 -12.38 -13.15 1.20
N GLN A 119 -11.61 -14.22 1.03
CA GLN A 119 -10.70 -14.37 -0.11
C GLN A 119 -11.45 -14.32 -1.45
N GLU A 120 -12.56 -15.05 -1.57
CA GLU A 120 -13.39 -15.05 -2.79
C GLU A 120 -13.97 -13.66 -3.07
N VAL A 121 -14.42 -12.96 -2.04
CA VAL A 121 -14.98 -11.61 -2.14
C VAL A 121 -13.92 -10.59 -2.55
N ILE A 122 -12.73 -10.65 -1.94
CA ILE A 122 -11.59 -9.80 -2.27
C ILE A 122 -11.17 -10.02 -3.73
N GLU A 123 -11.00 -11.28 -4.15
CA GLU A 123 -10.60 -11.62 -5.53
C GLU A 123 -11.60 -11.10 -6.56
N ARG A 124 -12.91 -11.21 -6.29
CA ARG A 124 -13.93 -10.66 -7.17
C ARG A 124 -13.87 -9.14 -7.25
N ALA A 125 -13.68 -8.45 -6.13
CA ALA A 125 -13.55 -7.01 -6.13
C ALA A 125 -12.32 -6.54 -6.93
N PHE A 126 -11.21 -7.26 -6.84
CA PHE A 126 -10.02 -6.98 -7.65
C PHE A 126 -10.23 -7.26 -9.14
N ALA A 127 -10.86 -8.37 -9.51
CA ALA A 127 -11.18 -8.66 -10.90
C ALA A 127 -12.10 -7.58 -11.49
N ALA A 128 -13.13 -7.17 -10.76
CA ALA A 128 -14.01 -6.08 -11.18
C ALA A 128 -13.24 -4.75 -11.33
N MET A 129 -12.28 -4.48 -10.44
CA MET A 129 -11.42 -3.30 -10.55
C MET A 129 -10.55 -3.35 -11.82
N GLU A 130 -9.99 -4.51 -12.16
CA GLU A 130 -9.21 -4.71 -13.38
C GLU A 130 -10.07 -4.48 -14.65
N GLU A 131 -11.31 -4.96 -14.67
CA GLU A 131 -12.25 -4.71 -15.76
C GLU A 131 -12.57 -3.20 -15.88
N LEU A 132 -12.89 -2.53 -14.78
CA LEU A 132 -13.08 -1.07 -14.79
C LEU A 132 -11.80 -0.34 -15.21
N CYS A 133 -10.63 -0.85 -14.83
CA CYS A 133 -9.37 -0.33 -15.29
C CYS A 133 -9.27 -0.39 -16.81
N GLN A 134 -9.53 -1.54 -17.43
CA GLN A 134 -9.49 -1.70 -18.88
C GLN A 134 -10.48 -0.78 -19.60
N LEU A 135 -11.67 -0.56 -19.03
CA LEU A 135 -12.69 0.31 -19.62
C LEU A 135 -12.33 1.80 -19.59
N PHE A 136 -11.70 2.27 -18.51
CA PHE A 136 -11.46 3.71 -18.29
C PHE A 136 -10.01 4.16 -18.51
N SER A 137 -9.08 3.22 -18.61
CA SER A 137 -7.69 3.51 -18.92
C SER A 137 -7.51 3.48 -20.43
N HIS A 138 -7.56 4.64 -21.08
CA HIS A 138 -7.21 4.83 -22.50
C HIS A 138 -5.70 4.57 -22.74
N GLY A 139 -5.19 3.38 -22.41
CA GLY A 139 -3.77 3.00 -22.52
C GLY A 139 -2.86 3.48 -21.39
N THR A 140 -3.34 4.33 -20.46
CA THR A 140 -2.58 4.68 -19.25
C THR A 140 -2.80 3.62 -18.18
N GLY A 141 -1.78 2.77 -17.98
CA GLY A 141 -1.80 1.63 -17.08
C GLY A 141 -2.49 1.94 -15.75
N CYS A 142 -3.34 1.02 -15.29
CA CYS A 142 -4.02 1.20 -14.03
C CYS A 142 -2.99 0.99 -12.91
N ASN A 143 -2.72 2.04 -12.13
CA ASN A 143 -1.88 1.93 -10.92
C ASN A 143 -2.66 1.13 -9.88
N GLU A 144 -2.67 -0.18 -10.06
CA GLU A 144 -3.44 -1.10 -9.24
C GLU A 144 -2.74 -1.31 -7.92
N CYS A 145 -3.45 -1.02 -6.83
CA CYS A 145 -3.11 -1.62 -5.56
C CYS A 145 -3.28 -3.13 -5.70
N LYS A 146 -2.24 -3.87 -6.06
CA LYS A 146 -2.38 -5.33 -6.23
C LYS A 146 -2.57 -6.01 -4.89
N TYR A 147 -3.50 -6.95 -4.83
CA TYR A 147 -3.58 -7.88 -3.71
C TYR A 147 -2.26 -8.64 -3.53
N GLY A 148 -1.83 -8.88 -2.29
CA GLY A 148 -0.60 -9.61 -2.00
C GLY A 148 0.14 -9.08 -0.78
N THR A 149 1.39 -9.51 -0.62
CA THR A 149 2.22 -9.17 0.54
C THR A 149 2.44 -7.66 0.65
N ILE A 150 2.40 -7.14 1.88
CA ILE A 150 2.85 -5.79 2.19
C ILE A 150 4.34 -5.90 2.50
N PRO A 151 5.22 -5.20 1.77
CA PRO A 151 6.63 -5.21 2.10
C PRO A 151 6.83 -4.63 3.51
N VAL A 152 7.75 -5.23 4.26
CA VAL A 152 8.10 -4.76 5.61
C VAL A 152 8.97 -3.53 5.47
N VAL A 153 8.34 -2.36 5.54
CA VAL A 153 8.99 -1.07 5.36
C VAL A 153 9.18 -0.35 6.70
N PHE A 154 10.33 0.28 6.88
CA PHE A 154 10.68 1.07 8.05
C PHE A 154 10.92 2.55 7.69
N VAL A 155 10.43 3.44 8.54
CA VAL A 155 10.80 4.86 8.55
C VAL A 155 11.45 5.16 9.90
N GLY A 156 12.77 5.29 9.91
CA GLY A 156 13.54 5.28 11.16
C GLY A 156 13.42 3.92 11.84
N SER A 157 12.98 3.90 13.10
CA SER A 157 12.69 2.67 13.85
C SER A 157 11.23 2.20 13.75
N VAL A 158 10.38 2.93 13.01
CA VAL A 158 8.95 2.64 12.95
C VAL A 158 8.65 1.75 11.76
N ASN A 159 8.09 0.57 12.04
CA ASN A 159 7.54 -0.33 11.05
C ASN A 159 6.18 0.20 10.55
N ILE A 160 6.09 0.53 9.26
CA ILE A 160 4.89 1.14 8.67
C ILE A 160 3.69 0.21 8.69
N TYR A 161 3.89 -1.10 8.50
CA TYR A 161 2.82 -2.08 8.62
C TYR A 161 2.22 -2.09 10.04
N ASN A 162 3.06 -2.08 11.08
CA ASN A 162 2.60 -2.04 12.47
C ASN A 162 1.89 -0.72 12.80
N LEU A 163 2.37 0.40 12.27
CA LEU A 163 1.70 1.69 12.40
C LEU A 163 0.27 1.64 11.81
N ILE A 164 0.15 1.15 10.58
CA ILE A 164 -1.13 1.00 9.90
C ILE A 164 -2.03 0.05 10.69
N LEU A 165 -1.55 -1.15 11.03
CA LEU A 165 -2.31 -2.14 11.78
C LEU A 165 -2.83 -1.59 13.11
N LYS A 166 -2.01 -0.83 13.84
CA LYS A 166 -2.43 -0.14 15.06
C LYS A 166 -3.58 0.83 14.79
N LYS A 167 -3.44 1.72 13.80
CA LYS A 167 -4.48 2.70 13.45
C LYS A 167 -5.79 2.07 13.00
N VAL A 168 -5.70 1.01 12.20
CA VAL A 168 -6.86 0.25 11.75
C VAL A 168 -7.61 -0.37 12.93
N LYS A 169 -6.89 -0.92 13.91
CA LYS A 169 -7.49 -1.48 15.14
C LYS A 169 -8.10 -0.41 16.04
N GLU A 170 -7.45 0.75 16.17
CA GLU A 170 -7.95 1.89 16.97
C GLU A 170 -9.28 2.44 16.42
N LYS A 171 -9.49 2.38 15.10
CA LYS A 171 -10.73 2.79 14.44
C LYS A 171 -11.78 1.67 14.44
N SER A 172 -12.01 1.11 15.63
CA SER A 172 -12.93 0.01 15.88
C SER A 172 -14.34 0.28 15.34
N ALA A 173 -14.83 1.52 15.32
CA ALA A 173 -16.14 1.87 14.78
C ALA A 173 -16.35 1.38 13.34
N MET A 174 -15.31 1.51 12.50
CA MET A 174 -15.40 1.11 11.11
C MET A 174 -15.31 -0.40 10.94
N LEU A 175 -14.42 -1.04 11.69
CA LEU A 175 -14.38 -2.49 11.81
C LEU A 175 -15.71 -3.04 12.34
N ASN A 176 -16.34 -2.39 13.32
CA ASN A 176 -17.63 -2.74 13.90
C ASN A 176 -18.77 -2.63 12.89
N LYS A 177 -18.77 -1.57 12.07
CA LYS A 177 -19.70 -1.41 10.96
C LYS A 177 -19.50 -2.49 9.90
N MET A 178 -18.26 -2.86 9.63
CA MET A 178 -17.95 -4.01 8.77
C MET A 178 -18.42 -5.33 9.37
N TYR A 179 -18.15 -5.56 10.66
CA TYR A 179 -18.55 -6.76 11.39
C TYR A 179 -20.05 -6.99 11.34
N SER A 180 -20.87 -5.93 11.35
CA SER A 180 -22.32 -6.08 11.26
C SER A 180 -22.81 -6.53 9.88
N TRP A 181 -21.99 -6.38 8.83
CA TRP A 181 -22.28 -6.85 7.47
C TRP A 181 -21.73 -8.25 7.19
N VAL A 182 -20.75 -8.72 7.96
CA VAL A 182 -20.25 -10.09 7.83
C VAL A 182 -21.30 -11.07 8.38
N PRO A 183 -21.77 -12.05 7.58
CA PRO A 183 -22.58 -13.12 8.12
C PRO A 183 -21.86 -13.77 9.30
N LYS A 184 -22.56 -14.05 10.41
CA LYS A 184 -21.98 -14.66 11.64
C LYS A 184 -21.37 -16.06 11.45
N ASN A 185 -21.19 -16.49 10.22
CA ASN A 185 -20.40 -17.64 9.80
C ASN A 185 -18.92 -17.30 10.03
N VAL A 186 -18.56 -17.02 11.29
CA VAL A 186 -17.18 -16.91 11.73
C VAL A 186 -16.51 -18.19 11.29
N CYS A 187 -15.29 -18.08 10.76
CA CYS A 187 -14.51 -19.27 10.48
C CYS A 187 -14.49 -20.16 11.72
N ASN A 188 -15.11 -21.34 11.62
CA ASN A 188 -15.01 -22.35 12.65
C ASN A 188 -13.55 -22.82 12.65
N LYS A 189 -12.69 -22.10 13.38
CA LYS A 189 -11.27 -22.44 13.55
C LYS A 189 -11.10 -23.81 14.21
N ASP A 190 -12.17 -24.36 14.79
CA ASP A 190 -12.18 -25.61 15.54
C ASP A 190 -12.55 -26.86 14.73
N LYS A 191 -12.89 -26.76 13.43
CA LYS A 191 -13.26 -27.94 12.62
C LYS A 191 -12.07 -28.66 11.95
N GLY A 192 -10.85 -28.38 12.37
CA GLY A 192 -9.63 -28.92 11.76
C GLY A 192 -8.69 -29.59 12.75
N LYS A 193 -9.17 -30.55 13.57
CA LYS A 193 -8.24 -31.44 14.29
C LYS A 193 -7.64 -32.54 13.41
N ASN A 194 -8.03 -32.72 12.15
CA ASN A 194 -7.49 -33.76 11.25
C ASN A 194 -7.61 -33.43 9.75
N THR A 195 -7.32 -32.21 9.31
CA THR A 195 -7.12 -31.95 7.87
C THR A 195 -5.65 -31.71 7.61
N ALA A 196 -5.09 -32.56 6.74
CA ALA A 196 -3.74 -32.46 6.22
C ALA A 196 -3.40 -31.00 5.85
N PRO A 197 -2.15 -30.55 6.06
CA PRO A 197 -1.75 -29.18 5.78
C PRO A 197 -2.24 -28.78 4.40
N VAL A 198 -3.10 -27.77 4.35
CA VAL A 198 -3.42 -27.07 3.11
C VAL A 198 -2.08 -26.55 2.61
N VAL A 199 -1.48 -27.28 1.68
CA VAL A 199 -0.34 -26.82 0.89
C VAL A 199 -0.77 -25.47 0.37
N ALA A 200 -0.13 -24.41 0.85
CA ALA A 200 -0.32 -23.06 0.34
C ALA A 200 -0.26 -23.17 -1.18
N HIS A 201 -1.43 -23.14 -1.82
CA HIS A 201 -1.46 -23.15 -3.26
C HIS A 201 -0.66 -21.92 -3.67
N PRO A 202 0.40 -22.06 -4.49
CA PRO A 202 0.99 -20.90 -5.12
C PRO A 202 -0.18 -20.13 -5.72
N HIS A 203 -0.35 -18.89 -5.27
CA HIS A 203 -1.30 -17.96 -5.85
C HIS A 203 -1.22 -18.17 -7.36
N PRO A 204 -2.33 -18.51 -8.06
CA PRO A 204 -2.29 -18.54 -9.50
C PRO A 204 -1.74 -17.17 -9.87
N GLN A 205 -0.50 -17.13 -10.37
CA GLN A 205 -0.06 -15.94 -11.06
C GLN A 205 -1.16 -15.73 -12.07
N LEU A 206 -1.92 -14.64 -11.88
CA LEU A 206 -2.95 -14.21 -12.80
C LEU A 206 -2.25 -14.25 -14.16
N GLN A 207 -2.58 -15.27 -14.96
CA GLN A 207 -1.95 -15.45 -16.25
C GLN A 207 -2.49 -14.30 -17.08
N SER A 208 -1.77 -13.18 -17.05
CA SER A 208 -1.98 -12.08 -17.96
C SER A 208 -1.98 -12.71 -19.34
N ALA A 209 -3.11 -12.63 -20.04
CA ALA A 209 -3.22 -13.14 -21.38
C ALA A 209 -2.06 -12.56 -22.20
N THR A 210 -1.10 -13.41 -22.53
CA THR A 210 0.07 -13.05 -23.32
C THR A 210 -0.42 -12.75 -24.72
N SER A 211 -0.67 -11.49 -25.02
CA SER A 211 -0.56 -10.99 -26.37
C SER A 211 0.90 -11.13 -26.77
N ALA A 212 1.16 -11.83 -27.88
CA ALA A 212 2.49 -12.05 -28.40
C ALA A 212 3.13 -10.71 -28.81
N ALA A 213 3.88 -10.10 -27.89
CA ALA A 213 4.75 -8.97 -28.16
C ALA A 213 6.11 -9.23 -27.50
N HIS A 214 7.11 -9.33 -28.35
CA HIS A 214 8.56 -9.43 -28.12
C HIS A 214 9.06 -9.06 -26.71
N GLY A 215 9.80 -10.01 -26.13
CA GLY A 215 10.25 -10.01 -24.75
C GLY A 215 11.13 -8.83 -24.35
N MET A 216 10.61 -8.02 -23.44
CA MET A 216 11.38 -7.37 -22.38
C MET A 216 10.99 -8.02 -21.06
N THR A 217 11.92 -8.75 -20.45
CA THR A 217 11.74 -9.25 -19.07
C THR A 217 11.81 -8.05 -18.13
N LEU A 218 10.66 -7.46 -17.79
CA LEU A 218 10.57 -6.36 -16.85
C LEU A 218 10.77 -6.90 -15.42
N THR A 219 12.01 -6.87 -14.92
CA THR A 219 12.27 -7.16 -13.50
C THR A 219 11.64 -6.06 -12.65
N THR A 220 10.54 -6.37 -11.96
CA THR A 220 9.93 -5.43 -11.02
C THR A 220 10.90 -5.19 -9.87
N PRO A 221 11.26 -3.92 -9.55
CA PRO A 221 12.08 -3.61 -8.39
C PRO A 221 11.47 -4.20 -7.11
N ASP A 222 12.31 -4.63 -6.15
CA ASP A 222 11.85 -4.94 -4.80
C ASP A 222 11.07 -3.72 -4.26
N ALA A 223 9.86 -3.95 -3.75
CA ALA A 223 9.00 -2.91 -3.21
C ALA A 223 9.68 -2.08 -2.09
N ASN A 224 10.65 -2.66 -1.37
CA ASN A 224 11.49 -1.95 -0.41
C ASN A 224 12.38 -0.89 -1.09
N THR A 225 12.90 -1.22 -2.28
CA THR A 225 13.75 -0.32 -3.07
C THR A 225 12.90 0.79 -3.67
N GLU A 226 11.69 0.46 -4.15
CA GLU A 226 10.76 1.46 -4.67
C GLU A 226 10.36 2.46 -3.58
N PHE A 227 9.95 1.96 -2.40
CA PHE A 227 9.59 2.83 -1.28
C PHE A 227 10.76 3.70 -0.84
N THR A 228 11.96 3.12 -0.70
CA THR A 228 13.16 3.87 -0.33
C THR A 228 13.47 4.97 -1.34
N GLY A 229 13.29 4.68 -2.64
CA GLY A 229 13.43 5.67 -3.71
C GLY A 229 12.37 6.78 -3.65
N MET A 230 11.11 6.42 -3.38
CA MET A 230 10.03 7.41 -3.18
C MET A 230 10.31 8.28 -1.96
N PHE A 231 10.76 7.70 -0.85
CA PHE A 231 11.12 8.43 0.35
C PHE A 231 12.27 9.41 0.10
N GLY A 232 13.34 8.96 -0.58
CA GLY A 232 14.45 9.80 -0.97
C GLY A 232 14.01 11.01 -1.80
N ARG A 233 13.13 10.79 -2.79
CA ARG A 233 12.56 11.88 -3.62
C ARG A 233 11.62 12.79 -2.83
N TRP A 234 10.85 12.24 -1.88
CA TRP A 234 9.94 13.02 -1.04
C TRP A 234 10.74 13.99 -0.17
N LEU A 235 11.84 13.51 0.42
CA LEU A 235 12.77 14.33 1.19
C LEU A 235 13.39 15.46 0.35
N GLN A 236 13.67 15.20 -0.93
CA GLN A 236 14.18 16.22 -1.85
C GLN A 236 13.10 17.27 -2.18
N GLY A 237 11.86 16.84 -2.45
CA GLY A 237 10.75 17.75 -2.73
C GLY A 237 10.41 18.68 -1.56
N LYS A 238 10.51 18.22 -0.30
CA LYS A 238 10.31 19.09 0.87
C LYS A 238 11.39 20.16 1.03
N LYS A 239 12.59 19.96 0.48
CA LYS A 239 13.66 20.99 0.49
C LYS A 239 13.37 22.13 -0.47
N SER A 240 12.81 21.86 -1.64
CA SER A 240 12.56 22.88 -2.68
C SER A 240 11.36 23.78 -2.36
N GLN A 241 10.41 23.33 -1.54
CA GLN A 241 9.22 24.12 -1.16
C GLN A 241 9.47 25.25 -0.15
N GLY A 242 10.73 25.59 0.18
CA GLY A 242 11.07 26.76 1.00
C GLY A 242 10.56 26.73 2.46
N LYS A 243 9.79 25.71 2.86
CA LYS A 243 9.34 25.50 4.25
C LYS A 243 10.48 25.13 5.19
N VAL A 244 11.67 24.83 4.66
CA VAL A 244 12.91 24.69 5.43
C VAL A 244 13.93 25.68 4.88
N LYS A 245 13.82 26.94 5.32
CA LYS A 245 14.63 28.09 4.84
C LYS A 245 16.13 28.00 5.12
N TYR A 246 16.58 26.97 5.84
CA TYR A 246 17.98 26.71 6.11
C TYR A 246 18.35 25.31 5.61
N ILE A 247 19.61 25.12 5.25
CA ILE A 247 20.28 23.82 5.02
C ILE A 247 20.23 23.29 3.57
N SER A 248 20.91 24.01 2.67
CA SER A 248 21.11 23.59 1.27
C SER A 248 22.39 22.77 1.00
N SER A 249 23.49 22.91 1.75
CA SER A 249 24.80 22.53 1.17
C SER A 249 25.43 21.16 1.51
N ILE A 250 24.84 20.28 2.34
CA ILE A 250 25.64 19.16 2.93
C ILE A 250 25.23 17.72 2.50
N ILE A 251 24.09 17.49 1.84
CA ILE A 251 23.50 16.12 1.84
C ILE A 251 23.75 15.28 0.57
N LEU A 252 24.15 15.85 -0.56
CA LEU A 252 24.18 15.05 -1.80
C LEU A 252 25.50 14.32 -2.11
N ASN A 253 26.62 14.65 -1.44
CA ASN A 253 27.93 14.08 -1.85
C ASN A 253 28.41 12.87 -1.02
N GLU A 254 27.77 12.50 0.10
CA GLU A 254 28.32 11.48 1.01
C GLU A 254 27.62 10.12 1.04
N ASN A 255 26.42 9.98 0.46
CA ASN A 255 25.75 8.66 0.40
C ASN A 255 26.45 7.67 -0.56
N ILE A 256 27.22 8.18 -1.53
CA ILE A 256 28.08 7.35 -2.39
C ILE A 256 29.35 6.90 -1.63
N ILE A 257 29.87 7.74 -0.74
CA ILE A 257 31.10 7.47 0.02
C ILE A 257 30.86 6.43 1.13
N PHE A 258 29.68 6.43 1.76
CA PHE A 258 29.38 5.47 2.84
C PHE A 258 29.28 4.02 2.33
N GLN A 259 28.74 3.80 1.12
CA GLN A 259 28.73 2.48 0.48
C GLN A 259 30.12 2.03 -0.01
N GLN A 260 30.99 2.97 -0.44
CA GLN A 260 32.38 2.64 -0.82
C GLN A 260 33.26 2.26 0.39
N LYS A 261 33.09 2.91 1.54
CA LYS A 261 33.89 2.59 2.75
C LYS A 261 33.58 1.22 3.35
N ILE A 262 32.35 0.70 3.19
CA ILE A 262 32.01 -0.66 3.63
C ILE A 262 32.69 -1.71 2.73
N ARG A 263 32.79 -1.47 1.41
CA ARG A 263 33.53 -2.36 0.50
C ARG A 263 35.03 -2.44 0.80
N ILE A 264 35.65 -1.33 1.19
CA ILE A 264 37.09 -1.30 1.51
C ILE A 264 37.40 -2.03 2.83
N LYS A 265 36.47 -2.01 3.80
CA LYS A 265 36.71 -2.61 5.13
C LYS A 265 36.49 -4.12 5.19
N TYR A 266 35.72 -4.69 4.25
CA TYR A 266 35.37 -6.11 4.23
C TYR A 266 35.80 -6.85 2.95
N GLY A 267 36.52 -6.18 2.04
CA GLY A 267 37.01 -6.73 0.77
C GLY A 267 38.49 -7.09 0.74
N ARG A 268 39.13 -7.31 1.90
CA ARG A 268 40.50 -7.81 1.97
C ARG A 268 40.50 -9.15 2.71
N ILE A 269 40.16 -10.21 1.97
CA ILE A 269 40.55 -11.60 2.24
C ILE A 269 41.56 -11.94 1.16
#